data_AF-A0A1B7TK05-F1
#
_entry.id   AF-A0A1B7TK05-F1
#
_cell.length_a   1.000
_cell.length_b   1.000
_cell.length_c   1.000
_cell.angle_alpha   90.00
_cell.angle_beta   90.00
_cell.angle_gamma   90.00
#
_symmetry.space_group_name_H-M   'P 1'
#
loop_
_entity.id
_entity.type
_entity.pdbx_description
1 polymer ?
#
loop_
_entity_poly.entity_id
_entity_poly.type
_entity_poly.pdbx_seq_one_letter_code
_entity_poly.pdbx_strand_id
1 'polypeptide(L)'
;MASLKTFSISGSSIIKLHTFAALITFLVAALIANYLHYYKITKNSHYAYPNEWFASVSATIGDYYPERNVFHIMIVICSFPRFLLHIMQFFGKHPALALIGFIRTVFCGTFVYITSSDDHDIHDI
;
A
#
# COMPACT_ATOMS: atom_id res chain seq x y z
N MET A 1 43.10 -8.31 -13.62
CA MET A 1 42.13 -7.50 -12.84
C MET A 1 40.79 -7.61 -13.57
N ALA A 2 39.84 -8.41 -13.06
CA ALA A 2 38.57 -8.62 -13.75
C ALA A 2 37.73 -7.33 -13.71
N SER A 3 37.33 -6.84 -14.88
CA SER A 3 36.41 -5.70 -15.00
C SER A 3 35.08 -6.09 -14.36
N LEU A 4 34.75 -5.50 -13.21
CA LEU A 4 33.45 -5.67 -12.59
C LEU A 4 32.41 -5.07 -13.54
N LYS A 5 31.59 -5.94 -14.14
CA LYS A 5 30.50 -5.55 -15.01
C LYS A 5 29.47 -4.83 -14.15
N THR A 6 29.37 -3.51 -14.27
CA THR A 6 28.40 -2.71 -13.54
C THR A 6 27.01 -3.01 -14.08
N PHE A 7 26.17 -3.65 -13.26
CA PHE A 7 24.75 -3.83 -13.58
C PHE A 7 24.02 -2.52 -13.30
N SER A 8 23.47 -1.90 -14.34
CA SER A 8 22.69 -0.66 -14.21
C SER A 8 21.21 -0.99 -14.35
N ILE A 9 20.43 -0.67 -13.31
CA ILE A 9 18.97 -0.81 -13.30
C ILE A 9 18.35 0.56 -13.56
N SER A 10 17.44 0.64 -14.52
CA SER A 10 16.68 1.87 -14.75
C SER A 10 15.68 2.11 -13.62
N GLY A 11 15.79 3.25 -12.94
CA GLY A 11 14.83 3.65 -11.90
C GLY A 11 13.39 3.73 -12.40
N SER A 12 13.18 4.07 -13.68
CA SER A 12 11.84 4.06 -14.30
C SER A 12 11.19 2.68 -14.28
N SER A 13 11.98 1.62 -14.46
CA SER A 13 11.47 0.24 -14.44
C SER A 13 10.99 -0.16 -13.04
N ILE A 14 11.72 0.27 -12.01
CA ILE A 14 11.36 0.04 -10.60
C ILE A 14 10.04 0.75 -10.25
N ILE A 15 9.87 1.99 -10.70
CA ILE A 15 8.65 2.76 -10.49
C ILE A 15 7.47 2.07 -11.18
N LYS A 16 7.60 1.68 -12.46
CA LYS A 16 6.55 0.96 -13.19
C LYS A 16 6.16 -0.35 -12.50
N LEU A 17 7.14 -1.13 -12.05
CA LEU A 17 6.90 -2.37 -11.32
C LEU A 17 6.14 -2.13 -10.01
N HIS A 18 6.56 -1.13 -9.22
CA HIS A 18 5.87 -0.76 -7.98
C HIS A 18 4.43 -0.29 -8.24
N THR A 19 4.21 0.55 -9.25
CA THR A 19 2.87 1.02 -9.63
C THR A 19 1.96 -0.14 -10.05
N PHE A 20 2.49 -1.06 -10.87
CA PHE A 20 1.74 -2.23 -11.32
C PHE A 20 1.41 -3.18 -10.16
N ALA A 21 2.38 -3.46 -9.28
CA ALA A 21 2.18 -4.28 -8.10
C ALA A 21 1.15 -3.66 -7.14
N ALA A 22 1.23 -2.34 -6.90
CA ALA A 22 0.27 -1.63 -6.07
C ALA A 22 -1.15 -1.73 -6.63
N LEU A 23 -1.31 -1.52 -7.95
CA LEU A 23 -2.61 -1.65 -8.62
C LEU A 23 -3.20 -3.04 -8.42
N ILE A 24 -2.41 -4.10 -8.62
CA ILE A 24 -2.86 -5.48 -8.40
C ILE A 24 -3.26 -5.70 -6.94
N THR A 25 -2.46 -5.23 -5.99
CA THR A 25 -2.76 -5.36 -4.55
C THR A 25 -4.11 -4.74 -4.18
N PHE A 26 -4.40 -3.53 -4.64
CA PHE A 26 -5.69 -2.88 -4.38
C PHE A 26 -6.86 -3.55 -5.12
N LEU A 27 -6.64 -4.00 -6.37
CA LEU A 27 -7.68 -4.72 -7.11
C LEU A 27 -8.04 -6.06 -6.47
N VAL A 28 -7.04 -6.83 -6.03
CA VAL A 28 -7.27 -8.11 -5.35
C VAL A 28 -8.02 -7.90 -4.03
N ALA A 29 -7.63 -6.93 -3.22
CA ALA A 29 -8.37 -6.59 -2.00
C ALA A 29 -9.81 -6.18 -2.31
N ALA A 30 -10.03 -5.32 -3.30
CA ALA A 30 -11.37 -4.93 -3.73
C ALA A 30 -12.22 -6.13 -4.16
N LEU A 31 -11.68 -7.05 -4.96
CA LEU A 31 -12.43 -8.23 -5.41
C LEU A 31 -12.79 -9.15 -4.24
N ILE A 32 -11.85 -9.42 -3.33
CA ILE A 32 -12.09 -10.30 -2.18
C ILE A 32 -13.09 -9.66 -1.20
N ALA A 33 -12.93 -8.39 -0.89
CA ALA A 33 -13.82 -7.67 0.04
C ALA A 33 -15.25 -7.56 -0.51
N ASN A 34 -15.42 -7.24 -1.79
CA ASN A 34 -16.74 -7.23 -2.43
C ASN A 34 -17.36 -8.64 -2.49
N TYR A 35 -16.55 -9.69 -2.64
CA TYR A 35 -17.06 -11.06 -2.67
C TYR A 35 -17.50 -11.57 -1.29
N LEU A 36 -16.74 -11.26 -0.23
CA LEU A 36 -16.97 -11.81 1.11
C LEU A 36 -17.83 -10.90 1.99
N HIS A 37 -17.64 -9.58 1.90
CA HIS A 37 -18.11 -8.64 2.91
C HIS A 37 -18.80 -7.39 2.37
N TYR A 38 -19.32 -7.42 1.14
CA TYR A 38 -19.96 -6.27 0.46
C TYR A 38 -20.81 -5.39 1.40
N TYR A 39 -21.85 -5.97 2.02
CA TYR A 39 -22.76 -5.21 2.88
C TYR A 39 -22.13 -4.65 4.16
N LYS A 40 -21.05 -5.28 4.65
CA LYS A 40 -20.33 -4.82 5.83
C LYS A 40 -19.42 -3.64 5.49
N ILE A 41 -18.70 -3.73 4.38
CA ILE A 41 -17.76 -2.68 3.93
C ILE A 41 -18.50 -1.46 3.35
N THR A 42 -19.77 -1.59 2.96
CA THR A 42 -20.63 -0.48 2.53
C THR A 42 -21.45 0.12 3.68
N LYS A 43 -21.28 -0.34 4.92
CA LYS A 43 -22.08 0.16 6.04
C LYS A 43 -21.55 1.54 6.44
N ASN A 44 -22.41 2.55 6.42
CA ASN A 44 -22.02 3.90 6.83
C ASN A 44 -21.52 3.92 8.29
N SER A 45 -20.38 4.58 8.52
CA SER A 45 -19.70 4.63 9.82
C SER A 45 -20.47 5.43 10.88
N HIS A 46 -21.26 6.42 10.48
CA HIS A 46 -21.89 7.37 11.39
C HIS A 46 -23.33 6.98 11.77
N TYR A 47 -24.14 6.57 10.80
CA TYR A 47 -25.57 6.30 11.02
C TYR A 47 -25.99 4.85 10.76
N ALA A 48 -25.07 3.97 10.34
CA ALA A 48 -25.35 2.56 9.97
C ALA A 48 -26.43 2.37 8.87
N TYR A 49 -26.99 3.47 8.35
CA TYR A 49 -27.98 3.58 7.31
C TYR A 49 -27.87 4.98 6.67
N PRO A 50 -28.01 5.12 5.35
CA PRO A 50 -28.08 4.05 4.35
C PRO A 50 -26.73 3.34 4.16
N ASN A 51 -26.73 2.19 3.49
CA ASN A 51 -25.49 1.61 2.98
C ASN A 51 -24.95 2.52 1.85
N GLU A 52 -23.65 2.75 1.88
CA GLU A 52 -22.92 3.47 0.84
C GLU A 52 -22.91 2.65 -0.45
N TRP A 53 -22.89 3.33 -1.60
CA TRP A 53 -22.85 2.66 -2.91
C TRP A 53 -21.46 2.07 -3.21
N PHE A 54 -20.43 2.60 -2.56
CA PHE A 54 -19.05 2.13 -2.67
C PHE A 54 -18.43 2.06 -1.29
N ALA A 55 -17.73 0.96 -1.03
CA ALA A 55 -16.93 0.83 0.18
C ALA A 55 -15.78 1.83 0.18
N SER A 56 -15.44 2.36 1.35
CA SER A 56 -14.22 3.14 1.51
C SER A 56 -12.99 2.26 1.25
N VAL A 57 -11.89 2.90 0.85
CA VAL A 57 -10.63 2.17 0.59
C VAL A 57 -10.14 1.49 1.87
N SER A 58 -10.24 2.17 3.01
CA SER A 58 -9.84 1.61 4.32
C SER A 58 -10.69 0.39 4.69
N ALA A 59 -12.01 0.44 4.48
CA ALA A 59 -12.89 -0.69 4.76
C ALA A 59 -12.59 -1.89 3.87
N THR A 60 -12.29 -1.61 2.59
CA THR A 60 -11.98 -2.63 1.58
C THR A 60 -10.67 -3.38 1.87
N ILE A 61 -9.64 -2.68 2.35
CA ILE A 61 -8.31 -3.26 2.55
C ILE A 61 -8.07 -3.75 3.98
N GLY A 62 -8.91 -3.32 4.92
CA GLY A 62 -8.54 -3.29 6.33
C GLY A 62 -9.59 -3.83 7.28
N ASP A 63 -10.89 -3.68 7.05
CA ASP A 63 -11.83 -3.87 8.18
C ASP A 63 -12.06 -5.33 8.57
N TYR A 64 -12.00 -6.27 7.62
CA TYR A 64 -12.37 -7.67 7.88
C TYR A 64 -11.32 -8.70 7.44
N TYR A 65 -11.35 -9.84 8.12
CA TYR A 65 -10.63 -11.06 7.72
C TYR A 65 -11.45 -11.82 6.67
N PRO A 66 -10.85 -12.40 5.61
CA PRO A 66 -9.41 -12.55 5.33
C PRO A 66 -8.77 -11.48 4.43
N GLU A 67 -9.54 -10.57 3.85
CA GLU A 67 -9.04 -9.55 2.90
C GLU A 67 -7.92 -8.68 3.50
N ARG A 68 -8.02 -8.33 4.79
CA ARG A 68 -6.95 -7.62 5.54
C ARG A 68 -5.61 -8.35 5.41
N ASN A 69 -5.59 -9.65 5.69
CA ASN A 69 -4.35 -10.44 5.70
C ASN A 69 -3.77 -10.58 4.29
N VAL A 70 -4.63 -10.79 3.29
CA VAL A 70 -4.20 -10.88 1.89
C VAL A 70 -3.58 -9.55 1.45
N PHE A 71 -4.23 -8.43 1.74
CA PHE A 71 -3.72 -7.10 1.42
C PHE A 71 -2.39 -6.81 2.12
N HIS A 72 -2.25 -7.12 3.41
CA HIS A 72 -1.02 -6.94 4.18
C HIS A 72 0.16 -7.76 3.63
N ILE A 73 -0.07 -8.98 3.14
CA ILE A 73 0.99 -9.77 2.50
C ILE A 73 1.40 -9.14 1.17
N MET A 74 0.42 -8.76 0.35
CA MET A 74 0.66 -8.20 -0.98
C MET A 74 1.33 -6.82 -0.92
N ILE A 75 0.98 -5.97 0.05
CA ILE A 75 1.56 -4.64 0.19
C ILE A 75 3.02 -4.71 0.68
N VAL A 76 3.36 -5.69 1.52
CA VAL A 76 4.76 -5.97 1.91
C VAL A 76 5.58 -6.31 0.67
N ILE A 77 5.09 -7.21 -0.18
CA ILE A 77 5.75 -7.57 -1.43
C ILE A 77 5.91 -6.33 -2.34
N CYS A 78 4.87 -5.50 -2.43
CA CYS A 78 4.88 -4.26 -3.20
C CYS A 78 5.87 -3.20 -2.67
N SER A 79 6.17 -3.21 -1.37
CA SER A 79 7.07 -2.25 -0.73
C SER A 79 8.55 -2.48 -1.09
N PHE A 80 8.97 -3.71 -1.42
CA PHE A 80 10.38 -4.03 -1.72
C PHE A 80 10.96 -3.22 -2.90
N PRO A 81 10.33 -3.14 -4.08
CA PRO A 81 10.79 -2.27 -5.16
C PRO A 81 10.97 -0.81 -4.73
N ARG A 82 10.13 -0.32 -3.81
CA ARG A 82 10.17 1.06 -3.34
C ARG A 82 11.32 1.31 -2.39
N PHE A 83 11.58 0.41 -1.45
CA PHE A 83 12.78 0.47 -0.62
C PHE A 83 14.06 0.40 -1.45
N LEU A 84 14.10 -0.44 -2.48
CA LEU A 84 15.22 -0.49 -3.42
C LEU A 84 15.45 0.87 -4.11
N LEU A 85 14.38 1.54 -4.56
CA LEU A 85 14.48 2.86 -5.16
C LEU A 85 15.07 3.90 -4.19
N HIS A 86 14.67 3.89 -2.91
CA HIS A 86 15.21 4.81 -1.91
C HIS A 86 16.69 4.56 -1.62
N ILE A 87 17.09 3.30 -1.55
CA ILE A 87 18.51 2.92 -1.41
C ILE A 87 19.31 3.43 -2.63
N MET A 88 18.79 3.24 -3.84
CA MET A 88 19.44 3.74 -5.06
C MET A 88 19.53 5.27 -5.10
N GLN A 89 18.50 5.98 -4.63
CA GLN A 89 18.51 7.45 -4.52
C GLN A 89 19.56 7.93 -3.50
N PHE A 90 19.68 7.24 -2.37
CA PHE A 90 20.66 7.57 -1.34
C PHE A 90 22.09 7.45 -1.87
N PHE A 91 22.43 6.31 -2.50
CA PHE A 91 23.75 6.11 -3.11
C PHE A 91 23.96 6.94 -4.39
N GLY A 92 22.87 7.29 -5.09
CA GLY A 92 22.86 8.13 -6.29
C GLY A 92 23.01 9.63 -6.02
N LYS A 93 23.45 10.04 -4.82
CA LYS A 93 23.63 11.45 -4.41
C LYS A 93 22.33 12.26 -4.33
N HIS A 94 21.20 11.59 -4.10
CA HIS A 94 19.90 12.23 -3.83
C HIS A 94 19.35 11.85 -2.44
N PRO A 95 20.08 12.09 -1.34
CA PRO A 95 19.70 11.62 0.01
C PRO A 95 18.41 12.27 0.53
N ALA A 96 18.12 13.51 0.16
CA ALA A 96 16.87 14.18 0.52
C ALA A 96 15.64 13.47 -0.09
N LEU A 97 15.74 13.05 -1.37
CA LEU A 97 14.67 12.32 -2.03
C LEU A 97 14.49 10.92 -1.44
N ALA A 98 15.59 10.26 -1.09
CA ALA A 98 15.56 8.98 -0.41
C ALA A 98 14.87 9.07 0.97
N LEU A 99 15.20 10.09 1.76
CA LEU A 99 14.61 10.30 3.09
C LEU A 99 13.12 10.62 2.99
N ILE A 100 12.73 11.58 2.14
CA ILE A 100 11.31 11.94 1.94
C ILE A 100 10.53 10.71 1.44
N GLY A 101 11.10 9.96 0.50
CA GLY A 101 10.49 8.74 -0.02
C GLY A 101 10.32 7.65 1.03
N PHE A 102 11.35 7.44 1.86
CA PHE A 102 11.31 6.50 2.99
C PHE A 102 10.22 6.89 3.99
N ILE A 103 10.20 8.16 4.42
CA ILE A 103 9.16 8.68 5.33
C ILE A 103 7.77 8.42 4.75
N ARG A 104 7.53 8.79 3.48
CA ARG A 104 6.25 8.51 2.81
C ARG A 104 5.88 7.03 2.76
N THR A 105 6.87 6.15 2.65
CA THR A 105 6.64 4.70 2.63
C THR A 105 6.25 4.19 4.02
N VAL A 106 6.88 4.69 5.08
CA VAL A 106 6.51 4.38 6.47
C VAL A 106 5.11 4.87 6.77
N PHE A 107 4.79 6.14 6.48
CA PHE A 107 3.43 6.68 6.67
C PHE A 107 2.38 5.87 5.91
N CYS A 108 2.63 5.51 4.66
CA CYS A 108 1.73 4.65 3.90
C CYS A 108 1.53 3.29 4.58
N GLY A 109 2.59 2.69 5.13
CA GLY A 109 2.48 1.45 5.91
C GLY A 109 1.62 1.63 7.15
N THR A 110 1.81 2.71 7.90
CA THR A 110 1.02 3.01 9.11
C THR A 110 -0.48 3.00 8.82
N PHE A 111 -0.95 3.73 7.80
CA PHE A 111 -2.39 3.75 7.44
C PHE A 111 -2.91 2.40 6.91
N VAL A 112 -2.04 1.53 6.41
CA VAL A 112 -2.42 0.20 5.95
C VAL A 112 -2.59 -0.78 7.12
N TYR A 113 -1.79 -0.63 8.18
CA TYR A 113 -1.83 -1.52 9.34
C TYR A 113 -2.73 -1.03 10.48
N ILE A 114 -2.92 0.29 10.60
CA ILE A 114 -3.88 0.91 11.52
C ILE A 114 -5.11 1.23 10.70
N THR A 115 -6.14 0.39 10.81
CA THR A 115 -7.36 0.53 9.98
C THR A 115 -8.39 1.44 10.66
N SER A 116 -9.32 2.00 9.88
CA SER A 116 -10.41 2.84 10.41
C SER A 116 -11.30 2.13 11.45
N SER A 117 -11.33 0.79 11.44
CA SER A 117 -12.01 0.01 12.48
C SER A 117 -11.21 -0.13 13.78
N ASP A 118 -9.88 -0.03 13.71
CA ASP A 118 -9.01 -0.24 14.87
C ASP A 118 -8.80 1.07 15.65
N ASP A 119 -8.62 2.20 14.95
CA ASP A 119 -8.51 3.53 15.55
C ASP A 119 -8.90 4.63 14.54
N HIS A 120 -10.15 5.07 14.59
CA HIS A 120 -10.71 6.05 13.64
C HIS A 120 -10.02 7.41 13.75
N ASP A 121 -9.70 7.84 14.97
CA ASP A 121 -9.13 9.16 15.25
C ASP A 121 -7.69 9.26 14.74
N ILE A 122 -6.91 8.18 14.80
CA ILE A 122 -5.54 8.14 14.25
C ILE A 122 -5.55 7.94 12.73
N HIS A 123 -6.55 7.23 12.21
CA HIS A 123 -6.67 6.93 10.78
C HIS A 123 -7.07 8.14 9.92
N ASP A 124 -7.81 9.11 10.47
CA ASP A 124 -8.37 10.24 9.72
C ASP A 124 -7.57 11.57 9.82
N ILE A 125 -6.34 11.54 10.35
CA ILE A 125 -5.40 12.70 10.44
C ILE A 125 -4.67 12.95 9.11
#